data_AF-A0A0H3C6F5-F1
#
_entry.id   AF-A0A0H3C6F5-F1
#
_cell.length_a   1.000
_cell.length_b   1.000
_cell.length_c   1.000
_cell.angle_alpha   90.00
_cell.angle_beta   90.00
_cell.angle_gamma   90.00
#
_symmetry.space_group_name_H-M   'P 1'
#
loop_
_entity.id
_entity.type
_entity.pdbx_description
1 polymer ?
#
loop_
_entity_poly.entity_id
_entity_poly.type
_entity_poly.pdbx_seq_one_letter_code
_entity_poly.pdbx_strand_id
1 'polypeptide(L)' 'MMDHMGVTVRDLQASRAFYGATLAAGGLDNGAPGVRPHYHPHYYGAFVLDPDGRNVEAVCHAPA' A
#
# COMPACT_ATOMS: atom_id res chain seq x y z
N MET A 1 -8.51 -12.64 12.64
CA MET A 1 -8.26 -11.25 13.05
C MET A 1 -7.41 -10.67 11.94
N MET A 2 -7.96 -9.76 11.13
CA MET A 2 -7.21 -9.14 10.02
C MET A 2 -6.43 -7.97 10.61
N ASP A 3 -5.21 -8.25 11.01
CA ASP A 3 -4.28 -7.19 11.40
C ASP A 3 -3.97 -6.34 10.17
N HIS A 4 -3.99 -5.02 10.35
CA HIS A 4 -3.70 -4.05 9.30
C HIS A 4 -2.68 -3.04 9.83
N MET A 5 -1.64 -2.80 9.06
CA MET A 5 -0.61 -1.82 9.37
C MET A 5 -0.34 -0.96 8.13
N GLY A 6 -0.45 0.36 8.31
CA GLY A 6 -0.11 1.34 7.29
C GLY A 6 1.19 2.07 7.62
N VAL A 7 2.03 2.26 6.61
CA VAL A 7 3.20 3.13 6.66
C VAL A 7 2.95 4.31 5.73
N THR A 8 2.96 5.52 6.29
CA THR A 8 2.91 6.74 5.48
C THR A 8 4.23 6.93 4.75
N VAL A 9 4.17 7.06 3.44
CA VAL A 9 5.34 7.31 2.57
C VAL A 9 5.36 8.75 2.07
N ARG A 10 6.54 9.18 1.63
CA ARG A 10 6.81 10.58 1.25
C ARG A 10 6.18 10.99 -0.08
N ASP A 11 6.01 10.04 -1.00
CA ASP A 11 5.52 10.30 -2.36
C ASP A 11 4.92 9.04 -3.02
N LEU A 12 4.34 9.24 -4.20
CA LEU A 12 3.73 8.19 -5.03
C LEU A 12 4.76 7.13 -5.50
N GLN A 13 6.02 7.52 -5.72
CA GLN A 13 7.07 6.58 -6.15
C GLN A 13 7.44 5.63 -5.02
N ALA A 14 7.52 6.12 -3.78
CA ALA A 14 7.79 5.32 -2.60
C ALA A 14 6.70 4.27 -2.36
N SER A 15 5.42 4.61 -2.59
CA SER A 15 4.31 3.64 -2.49
C SER A 15 4.41 2.55 -3.57
N ARG A 16 4.75 2.91 -4.82
CA ARG A 16 4.99 1.95 -5.91
C ARG A 16 6.21 1.07 -5.67
N ALA A 17 7.30 1.65 -5.15
CA ALA A 17 8.53 0.94 -4.84
C ALA A 17 8.30 -0.08 -3.71
N PHE A 18 7.56 0.32 -2.67
CA PHE A 18 7.11 -0.60 -1.61
C PHE A 18 6.37 -1.79 -2.21
N TYR A 19 5.37 -1.55 -3.05
CA TYR A 19 4.57 -2.62 -3.67
C TYR A 19 5.40 -3.61 -4.48
N GLY A 20 6.31 -3.11 -5.33
CA GLY A 20 7.20 -3.97 -6.11
C GLY A 20 8.12 -4.81 -5.22
N ALA A 21 8.67 -4.21 -4.17
CA ALA A 21 9.56 -4.89 -3.24
C ALA A 21 8.84 -5.95 -2.42
N THR A 22 7.62 -5.69 -1.94
CA THR A 22 6.86 -6.64 -1.14
C THR A 22 6.36 -7.83 -1.97
N LEU A 23 5.95 -7.61 -3.22
CA LEU A 23 5.64 -8.72 -4.15
C LEU A 23 6.88 -9.57 -4.45
N ALA A 24 8.03 -8.94 -4.70
CA ALA A 24 9.29 -9.66 -4.93
C ALA A 24 9.75 -10.48 -3.71
N ALA A 25 9.35 -10.06 -2.51
CA ALA A 25 9.62 -10.76 -1.25
C ALA A 25 8.62 -11.89 -0.93
N GLY A 26 7.68 -12.19 -1.83
CA GLY A 26 6.67 -13.25 -1.64
C GLY A 26 5.36 -12.79 -1.01
N GLY A 27 5.15 -11.48 -0.88
CA GLY A 27 3.84 -10.93 -0.53
C GLY A 27 2.82 -11.13 -1.65
N LEU A 28 1.54 -11.20 -1.29
CA LEU A 28 0.45 -11.39 -2.25
C LEU A 28 -0.24 -10.06 -2.55
N ASP A 29 -0.58 -9.83 -3.80
CA ASP A 29 -1.36 -8.64 -4.18
C ASP A 29 -2.67 -8.58 -3.40
N ASN A 30 -2.95 -7.40 -2.83
CA ASN A 30 -4.21 -7.09 -2.15
C ASN A 30 -4.79 -5.75 -2.62
N GLY A 31 -4.20 -5.16 -3.66
CA GLY A 31 -4.58 -3.84 -4.15
C GLY A 31 -3.39 -3.09 -4.72
N ALA A 32 -3.26 -3.13 -6.03
CA ALA A 32 -2.22 -2.41 -6.76
C ALA A 32 -2.17 -0.89 -6.43
N PRO A 33 -0.99 -0.26 -6.56
CA PRO A 33 -0.80 1.16 -6.26
C PRO A 33 -1.79 2.06 -7.00
N GLY A 34 -2.62 2.80 -6.28
CA GLY A 34 -3.61 3.67 -6.89
C GLY A 34 -4.34 4.58 -5.91
N VAL A 35 -5.07 5.55 -6.46
CA VAL A 35 -5.95 6.42 -5.67
C VAL A 35 -7.12 5.61 -5.11
N ARG A 36 -7.49 5.86 -3.86
CA ARG A 36 -8.63 5.28 -3.15
C ARG A 36 -9.64 6.40 -2.87
N PRO A 37 -10.47 6.76 -3.88
CA PRO A 37 -11.33 7.94 -3.77
C PRO A 37 -12.42 7.81 -2.70
N HIS A 38 -12.70 6.59 -2.23
CA HIS A 38 -13.62 6.34 -1.14
C HIS A 38 -13.08 6.76 0.24
N TYR A 39 -11.76 7.00 0.39
CA TYR A 39 -11.18 7.58 1.59
C TYR A 39 -11.09 9.10 1.49
N HIS A 40 -10.33 9.61 0.52
CA HIS A 40 -10.32 11.01 0.07
C HIS A 40 -9.53 11.15 -1.24
N PRO A 41 -9.62 12.27 -1.99
CA PRO A 41 -9.06 12.40 -3.35
C PRO A 41 -7.55 12.21 -3.47
N HIS A 42 -6.80 12.45 -2.39
CA HIS A 42 -5.35 12.33 -2.33
C HIS A 42 -4.86 11.06 -1.65
N TYR A 43 -5.75 10.11 -1.30
CA TYR A 43 -5.35 8.87 -0.66
C TYR A 43 -4.81 7.92 -1.74
N TYR A 44 -3.49 7.85 -1.88
CA TYR A 44 -2.85 6.91 -2.79
C TYR A 44 -2.24 5.75 -1.98
N GLY A 45 -2.74 4.54 -2.17
CA GLY A 45 -2.33 3.37 -1.39
C GLY A 45 -1.90 2.21 -2.26
N ALA A 46 -1.00 1.40 -1.71
CA ALA A 46 -0.61 0.10 -2.25
C ALA A 46 -0.65 -0.95 -1.14
N PHE A 47 -1.33 -2.07 -1.41
CA PHE A 47 -1.72 -3.05 -0.39
C PHE A 47 -1.19 -4.43 -0.77
N VAL A 48 -0.56 -5.11 0.19
CA VAL A 48 -0.01 -6.45 0.04
C VAL A 48 -0.31 -7.27 1.30
N LEU A 49 -0.65 -8.54 1.11
CA LEU A 49 -0.71 -9.49 2.22
C LEU A 49 0.70 -10.03 2.52
N ASP A 50 1.09 -10.00 3.80
CA ASP A 50 2.29 -10.69 4.27
C ASP A 50 2.10 -12.23 4.26
N PRO A 51 3.16 -13.02 4.48
CA PRO A 51 3.06 -14.49 4.51
C PRO A 51 2.12 -15.05 5.59
N ASP A 52 1.81 -14.27 6.62
CA ASP A 52 0.86 -14.63 7.68
C ASP A 52 -0.57 -14.15 7.38
N GLY A 53 -0.79 -13.50 6.22
CA GLY A 53 -2.09 -12.98 5.78
C GLY A 53 -2.47 -11.62 6.37
N ARG A 54 -1.53 -10.84 6.93
CA ARG A 54 -1.79 -9.47 7.41
C ARG A 54 -1.77 -8.47 6.26
N ASN A 55 -2.64 -7.47 6.33
CA ASN A 55 -2.71 -6.43 5.30
C ASN A 55 -1.72 -5.29 5.60
N VAL A 56 -0.63 -5.22 4.82
CA VAL A 56 0.39 -4.18 4.94
C VAL A 56 0.21 -3.17 3.82
N GLU A 57 0.21 -1.88 4.17
CA GLU A 57 -0.03 -0.79 3.23
C GLU A 57 1.09 0.25 3.24
N ALA A 58 1.44 0.76 2.05
CA ALA A 58 2.17 2.03 1.90
C ALA A 58 1.25 3.11 1.34
N VAL A 59 0.94 4.11 2.18
CA VAL A 59 -0.02 5.19 1.87
C VAL A 59 0.69 6.53 1.68
N CYS A 60 0.31 7.27 0.65
CA CYS A 60 0.70 8.64 0.39
C CYS A 60 -0.55 9.53 0.39
N HIS A 61 -0.51 10.62 1.15
CA HIS A 61 -1.59 11.63 1.20
C HIS A 61 -1.21 12.92 0.47
N ALA A 62 -0.04 12.97 -0.18
CA ALA A 62 0.38 14.15 -0.93
C ALA A 62 -0.59 14.42 -2.09
N PRO A 63 -0.89 15.69 -2.40
CA PRO A 63 -1.60 16.02 -3.62
C PRO A 63 -0.84 15.49 -4.84
N ALA A 64 -1.60 15.03 -5.84
CA ALA A 64 -1.06 14.47 -7.08
C ALA A 64 -0.36 15.53 -7.94
#